data_AF-A0A928MXG8-F1
#
_entry.id   AF-A0A928MXG8-F1
#
_cell.length_a   1.000
_cell.length_b   1.000
_cell.length_c   1.000
_cell.angle_alpha   90.00
_cell.angle_beta   90.00
_cell.angle_gamma   90.00
#
_symmetry.space_group_name_H-M   'P 1'
#
loop_
_entity.id
_entity.type
_entity.pdbx_description
1 polymer ?
#
loop_
_entity_poly.entity_id
_entity_poly.type
_entity_poly.pdbx_seq_one_letter_code
_entity_poly.pdbx_strand_id
1 'polypeptide(L)'
;MKRILKILCVAAVLLCVTANVYAQGNISGIFSGRQDYILLATVVDITGSSIIVDPYHGVYNGENTEGISMDSNIEIAKFRYSYCSDHIDISTTPRVGDNIFVSLNKTADGYTVANGAYRTSSVDYKLLTFYASESMRDKDCLAEIVALAYFVRTDGNLRNFKLDNGTLTVDNDGKQLTLYPTDRINETVTFVNIDGKAIDSAKSKDVIIDGGTRSERGYDFRWIICFGVIVISALTGAFVLYNSNGRDQRSTRAKKE
;
A
#
# COMPACT_ATOMS: atom_id res chain seq x y z
N MET A 1 -26.02 1.36 36.80
CA MET A 1 -24.56 1.44 36.55
C MET A 1 -23.97 0.21 35.85
N LYS A 2 -24.09 -1.02 36.37
CA LYS A 2 -23.44 -2.23 35.78
C LYS A 2 -23.83 -2.58 34.34
N ARG A 3 -25.04 -2.21 33.88
CA ARG A 3 -25.50 -2.45 32.48
C ARG A 3 -24.88 -1.48 31.48
N ILE A 4 -24.71 -0.22 31.87
CA ILE A 4 -24.12 0.83 31.03
C ILE A 4 -22.62 0.56 30.82
N LEU A 5 -21.92 0.10 31.86
CA LEU A 5 -20.49 -0.27 31.77
C LEU A 5 -20.24 -1.43 30.79
N LYS A 6 -21.13 -2.44 30.76
CA LYS A 6 -21.03 -3.57 29.82
C LYS A 6 -21.22 -3.14 28.37
N ILE A 7 -22.15 -2.23 28.11
CA ILE A 7 -22.40 -1.68 26.77
C ILE A 7 -21.19 -0.84 26.31
N LEU A 8 -20.61 -0.05 27.21
CA LEU A 8 -19.38 0.71 26.94
C LEU A 8 -18.18 -0.19 26.61
N CYS A 9 -18.00 -1.32 27.32
CA CYS A 9 -16.93 -2.27 26.99
C CYS A 9 -17.15 -2.96 25.64
N VAL A 10 -18.39 -3.35 25.29
CA VAL A 10 -18.69 -3.97 23.99
C VAL A 10 -18.53 -2.95 22.85
N ALA A 11 -18.95 -1.70 23.05
CA ALA A 11 -18.74 -0.62 22.09
C ALA A 11 -17.25 -0.28 21.90
N ALA A 12 -16.46 -0.25 22.97
CA ALA A 12 -15.01 -0.03 22.90
C ALA A 12 -14.29 -1.17 22.17
N VAL A 13 -14.70 -2.42 22.38
CA VAL A 13 -14.17 -3.56 21.64
C VAL A 13 -14.56 -3.48 20.16
N LEU A 14 -15.83 -3.14 19.83
CA LEU A 14 -16.27 -2.96 18.45
C LEU A 14 -15.54 -1.81 17.72
N LEU A 15 -15.30 -0.68 18.40
CA LEU A 15 -14.54 0.47 17.89
C LEU A 15 -13.05 0.14 17.66
N CYS A 16 -12.49 -0.79 18.45
CA CYS A 16 -11.11 -1.27 18.24
C CYS A 16 -10.97 -2.26 17.08
N VAL A 17 -12.04 -2.93 16.63
CA VAL A 17 -11.96 -3.86 15.48
C VAL A 17 -12.04 -3.11 14.14
N THR A 18 -12.53 -1.88 14.10
CA THR A 18 -12.68 -1.10 12.85
C THR A 18 -11.47 -0.22 12.51
N ALA A 19 -10.38 -0.28 13.28
CA ALA A 19 -9.27 0.66 13.18
C ALA A 19 -8.10 0.19 12.29
N ASN A 20 -8.36 -0.64 11.28
CA ASN A 20 -7.35 -0.99 10.27
C ASN A 20 -7.93 -0.78 8.85
N VAL A 21 -8.21 0.48 8.49
CA VAL A 21 -8.32 0.89 7.09
C VAL A 21 -7.11 1.75 6.81
N TYR A 22 -5.95 1.09 6.63
CA TYR A 22 -4.69 1.76 6.32
C TYR A 22 -4.65 2.11 4.83
N ALA A 23 -4.55 3.42 4.55
CA ALA A 23 -3.88 4.11 3.44
C ALA A 23 -3.95 3.59 1.98
N GLN A 24 -4.81 2.62 1.65
CA GLN A 24 -4.90 2.01 0.31
C GLN A 24 -5.52 2.92 -0.79
N GLY A 25 -5.55 4.24 -0.59
CA GLY A 25 -6.40 5.17 -1.33
C GLY A 25 -5.91 5.50 -2.74
N ASN A 26 -4.61 5.80 -2.89
CA ASN A 26 -4.11 6.41 -4.12
C ASN A 26 -3.61 5.37 -5.13
N ILE A 27 -2.83 4.39 -4.69
CA ILE A 27 -2.29 3.34 -5.58
C ILE A 27 -3.36 2.42 -6.14
N SER A 28 -4.46 2.17 -5.41
CA SER A 28 -5.59 1.41 -5.94
C SER A 28 -6.26 2.10 -7.14
N GLY A 29 -6.23 3.44 -7.19
CA GLY A 29 -6.66 4.22 -8.36
C GLY A 29 -5.83 3.89 -9.61
N ILE A 30 -4.51 3.76 -9.46
CA ILE A 30 -3.58 3.41 -10.55
C ILE A 30 -3.94 2.05 -11.14
N PHE A 31 -4.13 1.03 -10.30
CA PHE A 31 -4.40 -0.33 -10.75
C PHE A 31 -5.79 -0.52 -11.35
N SER A 32 -6.78 0.18 -10.76
CA SER A 32 -8.15 0.17 -11.27
C SER A 32 -8.33 0.98 -12.55
N GLY A 33 -7.33 1.77 -12.95
CA GLY A 33 -7.37 2.48 -14.21
C GLY A 33 -8.18 3.77 -14.19
N ARG A 34 -8.42 4.35 -13.00
CA ARG A 34 -9.19 5.59 -12.83
C ARG A 34 -8.38 6.85 -13.18
N GLN A 35 -7.62 6.78 -14.26
CA GLN A 35 -6.81 7.85 -14.81
C GLN A 35 -6.84 7.78 -16.33
N ASP A 36 -6.62 8.92 -16.99
CA ASP A 36 -6.56 8.94 -18.45
C ASP A 36 -5.30 8.26 -18.98
N TYR A 37 -4.16 8.49 -18.31
CA TYR A 37 -2.85 8.01 -18.74
C TYR A 37 -1.98 7.56 -17.56
N ILE A 38 -1.07 6.63 -17.84
CA ILE A 38 0.06 6.32 -16.99
C ILE A 38 1.32 6.46 -17.83
N LEU A 39 2.32 7.16 -17.32
CA LEU A 39 3.50 7.54 -18.06
C LEU A 39 4.78 7.26 -17.29
N LEU A 40 5.76 6.68 -17.97
CA LEU A 40 7.17 6.71 -17.60
C LEU A 40 7.85 7.81 -18.42
N ALA A 41 8.53 8.73 -17.75
CA ALA A 41 9.12 9.91 -18.37
C ALA A 41 10.34 10.41 -17.61
N THR A 42 11.09 11.33 -18.23
CA THR A 42 12.19 12.07 -17.58
C THR A 42 11.79 13.53 -17.41
N VAL A 43 12.00 14.11 -16.24
CA VAL A 43 11.82 15.55 -16.02
C VAL A 43 12.89 16.32 -16.78
N VAL A 44 12.50 17.14 -17.75
CA VAL A 44 13.44 17.93 -18.57
C VAL A 44 13.49 19.40 -18.16
N ASP A 45 12.41 19.93 -17.60
CA ASP A 45 12.36 21.31 -17.09
C ASP A 45 11.31 21.46 -15.97
N ILE A 46 11.50 22.47 -15.11
CA ILE A 46 10.57 22.83 -14.05
C ILE A 46 10.34 24.33 -14.09
N THR A 47 9.10 24.71 -14.40
CA THR A 47 8.69 26.11 -14.46
C THR A 47 8.06 26.54 -13.11
N GLY A 48 7.54 27.77 -13.07
CA GLY A 48 6.82 28.28 -11.92
C GLY A 48 5.64 27.38 -11.51
N SER A 49 4.82 26.97 -12.47
CA SER A 49 3.54 26.27 -12.27
C SER A 49 3.47 24.86 -12.85
N SER A 50 4.48 24.43 -13.61
CA SER A 50 4.46 23.14 -14.29
C SER A 50 5.81 22.42 -14.24
N ILE A 51 5.75 21.13 -14.51
CA ILE A 51 6.87 20.22 -14.70
C ILE A 51 6.76 19.70 -16.12
N ILE A 52 7.80 19.90 -16.92
CA ILE A 52 7.87 19.46 -18.31
C ILE A 52 8.64 18.15 -18.33
N VAL A 53 8.08 17.15 -19.00
CA VAL A 53 8.64 15.80 -19.05
C VAL A 53 8.79 15.29 -20.48
N ASP A 54 9.83 14.53 -20.72
CA ASP A 54 10.07 13.79 -21.96
C ASP A 54 9.53 12.35 -21.79
N PRO A 55 8.43 11.98 -22.48
CA PRO A 55 7.81 10.68 -22.34
C PRO A 55 8.67 9.55 -22.92
N TYR A 56 8.76 8.44 -22.20
CA TYR A 56 9.46 7.23 -22.67
C TYR A 56 8.50 6.08 -22.99
N HIS A 57 7.56 5.80 -22.08
CA HIS A 57 6.63 4.68 -22.23
C HIS A 57 5.30 4.98 -21.57
N GLY A 58 4.21 4.62 -22.23
CA GLY A 58 2.86 4.70 -21.69
C GLY A 58 2.44 3.33 -21.18
N VAL A 59 2.08 3.23 -19.90
CA VAL A 59 1.48 2.00 -19.37
C VAL A 59 -0.02 2.08 -19.63
N TYR A 60 -0.47 1.43 -20.69
CA TYR A 60 -1.82 1.62 -21.19
C TYR A 60 -2.86 0.98 -20.27
N ASN A 61 -3.87 1.77 -19.89
CA ASN A 61 -5.09 1.23 -19.30
C ASN A 61 -6.08 0.97 -20.42
N GLY A 62 -6.49 -0.29 -20.60
CA GLY A 62 -7.24 -0.83 -21.74
C GLY A 62 -8.50 -0.08 -22.20
N GLU A 63 -8.94 0.95 -21.48
CA GLU A 63 -10.19 1.68 -21.70
C GLU A 63 -10.04 2.94 -22.56
N ASN A 64 -8.84 3.54 -22.68
CA ASN A 64 -8.68 4.88 -23.30
C ASN A 64 -7.99 4.83 -24.67
N THR A 65 -8.77 4.68 -25.76
CA THR A 65 -8.26 4.48 -27.15
C THR A 65 -7.46 5.63 -27.74
N GLU A 66 -7.54 6.83 -27.17
CA GLU A 66 -6.71 7.97 -27.57
C GLU A 66 -5.38 7.93 -26.83
N GLY A 67 -4.34 7.39 -27.47
CA GLY A 67 -2.98 7.38 -26.94
C GLY A 67 -2.47 8.80 -26.62
N ILE A 68 -1.60 8.90 -25.61
CA ILE A 68 -0.84 10.13 -25.35
C ILE A 68 0.28 10.27 -26.39
N SER A 69 0.48 11.48 -26.92
CA SER A 69 1.57 11.75 -27.86
C SER A 69 2.91 11.56 -27.17
N MET A 70 3.73 10.63 -27.70
CA MET A 70 5.08 10.36 -27.20
C MET A 70 6.17 11.14 -27.96
N ASP A 71 5.79 11.88 -29.01
CA ASP A 71 6.75 12.58 -29.89
C ASP A 71 7.11 13.99 -29.40
N SER A 72 6.56 14.39 -28.25
CA SER A 72 6.67 15.76 -27.73
C SER A 72 6.71 15.77 -26.21
N ASN A 73 7.38 16.77 -25.66
CA ASN A 73 7.35 17.03 -24.22
C ASN A 73 5.91 17.25 -23.72
N ILE A 74 5.64 16.74 -22.52
CA ILE A 74 4.35 16.84 -21.86
C ILE A 74 4.48 17.81 -20.69
N GLU A 75 3.56 18.76 -20.62
CA GLU A 75 3.45 19.69 -19.50
C GLU A 75 2.46 19.16 -18.46
N ILE A 76 2.95 18.97 -17.24
CA ILE A 76 2.17 18.48 -16.10
C ILE A 76 2.12 19.59 -15.05
N ALA A 77 0.93 19.88 -14.50
CA ALA A 77 0.79 20.79 -13.37
C ALA A 77 1.72 20.37 -12.22
N LYS A 78 2.33 21.36 -11.55
CA LYS A 78 3.34 21.11 -10.52
C LYS A 78 2.85 20.14 -9.44
N PHE A 79 3.66 19.13 -9.14
CA PHE A 79 3.33 18.07 -8.19
C PHE A 79 4.51 17.75 -7.25
N ARG A 80 4.22 16.90 -6.26
CA ARG A 80 5.21 16.23 -5.41
C ARG A 80 5.07 14.73 -5.56
N TYR A 81 6.16 14.00 -5.32
CA TYR A 81 6.12 12.55 -5.28
C TYR A 81 5.20 12.05 -4.15
N SER A 82 4.43 11.03 -4.47
CA SER A 82 3.38 10.44 -3.67
C SER A 82 3.98 9.37 -2.75
N TYR A 83 4.43 9.79 -1.58
CA TYR A 83 4.77 8.89 -0.48
C TYR A 83 3.75 9.04 0.65
N CYS A 84 3.73 8.10 1.59
CA CYS A 84 2.87 8.23 2.77
C CYS A 84 3.18 9.52 3.54
N SER A 85 2.15 10.13 4.12
CA SER A 85 2.21 11.45 4.77
C SER A 85 3.33 11.59 5.79
N ASP A 86 3.66 10.49 6.46
CA ASP A 86 4.68 10.41 7.50
C ASP A 86 6.12 10.52 6.95
N HIS A 87 6.27 10.53 5.62
CA HIS A 87 7.55 10.51 4.91
C HIS A 87 7.67 11.64 3.87
N ILE A 88 6.91 12.72 4.04
CA ILE A 88 7.05 13.92 3.20
C ILE A 88 8.30 14.70 3.64
N ASP A 89 9.40 14.51 2.92
CA ASP A 89 10.65 15.26 3.08
C ASP A 89 11.07 15.96 1.75
N ILE A 90 12.28 16.54 1.70
CA ILE A 90 12.79 17.23 0.50
C ILE A 90 13.00 16.29 -0.70
N SER A 91 13.13 14.97 -0.47
CA SER A 91 13.24 13.96 -1.53
C SER A 91 11.94 13.82 -2.32
N THR A 92 10.82 14.37 -1.81
CA THR A 92 9.52 14.35 -2.47
C THR A 92 9.33 15.43 -3.53
N THR A 93 10.29 16.35 -3.69
CA THR A 93 10.23 17.42 -4.70
C THR A 93 10.92 16.98 -5.99
N PRO A 94 10.23 16.98 -7.14
CA PRO A 94 10.83 16.66 -8.43
C PRO A 94 12.01 17.57 -8.79
N ARG A 95 13.01 17.00 -9.47
CA ARG A 95 14.18 17.71 -9.99
C ARG A 95 14.37 17.40 -11.47
N VAL A 96 14.97 18.34 -12.20
CA VAL A 96 15.41 18.09 -13.59
C VAL A 96 16.36 16.89 -13.62
N GLY A 97 16.12 15.97 -14.55
CA GLY A 97 16.83 14.70 -14.69
C GLY A 97 16.22 13.54 -13.89
N ASP A 98 15.18 13.75 -13.09
CA ASP A 98 14.48 12.65 -12.43
C ASP A 98 13.72 11.80 -13.47
N ASN A 99 13.88 10.48 -13.39
CA ASN A 99 12.95 9.56 -14.02
C ASN A 99 11.72 9.39 -13.12
N ILE A 100 10.55 9.37 -13.73
CA ILE A 100 9.28 9.34 -13.02
C ILE A 100 8.33 8.31 -13.61
N PHE A 101 7.50 7.76 -12.72
CA PHE A 101 6.26 7.09 -13.04
C PHE A 101 5.10 7.97 -12.57
N VAL A 102 4.16 8.32 -13.44
CA VAL A 102 3.08 9.23 -13.11
C VAL A 102 1.74 8.80 -13.69
N SER A 103 0.70 8.86 -12.87
CA SER A 103 -0.69 8.71 -13.27
C SER A 103 -1.30 10.08 -13.54
N LEU A 104 -1.91 10.27 -14.71
CA LEU A 104 -2.34 11.57 -15.22
C LEU A 104 -3.82 11.58 -15.60
N ASN A 105 -4.47 12.71 -15.34
CA ASN A 105 -5.72 13.12 -15.96
C ASN A 105 -5.44 14.24 -16.95
N LYS A 106 -6.10 14.17 -18.11
CA LYS A 106 -6.11 15.22 -19.12
C LYS A 106 -7.08 16.30 -18.67
N THR A 107 -6.64 17.55 -18.75
CA THR A 107 -7.46 18.73 -18.50
C THR A 107 -7.54 19.59 -19.76
N ALA A 108 -8.31 20.68 -19.71
CA ALA A 108 -8.35 21.64 -20.82
C ALA A 108 -6.98 22.30 -21.08
N ASP A 109 -6.17 22.44 -20.02
CA ASP A 109 -4.90 23.19 -20.04
C ASP A 109 -3.66 22.29 -20.03
N GLY A 110 -3.81 20.98 -20.20
CA GLY A 110 -2.70 20.02 -20.19
C GLY A 110 -2.99 18.80 -19.34
N TYR A 111 -2.10 18.50 -18.39
CA TYR A 111 -2.19 17.30 -17.56
C TYR A 111 -2.02 17.60 -16.07
N THR A 112 -2.71 16.84 -15.23
CA THR A 112 -2.57 16.88 -13.77
C THR A 112 -2.37 15.48 -13.21
N VAL A 113 -1.67 15.35 -12.08
CA VAL A 113 -1.53 14.06 -11.40
C VAL A 113 -2.89 13.57 -10.91
N ALA A 114 -3.25 12.33 -11.26
CA ALA A 114 -4.49 11.69 -10.89
C ALA A 114 -4.33 10.88 -9.59
N ASN A 115 -3.67 9.73 -9.68
CA ASN A 115 -3.58 8.76 -8.58
C ASN A 115 -2.18 8.69 -7.95
N GLY A 116 -1.20 9.42 -8.48
CA GLY A 116 0.11 9.57 -7.86
C GLY A 116 1.25 9.77 -8.85
N ALA A 117 2.38 10.23 -8.34
CA ALA A 117 3.64 10.39 -9.06
C ALA A 117 4.79 9.85 -8.21
N TYR A 118 5.72 9.12 -8.81
CA TYR A 118 6.77 8.41 -8.08
C TYR A 118 8.08 8.56 -8.83
N ARG A 119 9.18 8.66 -8.08
CA ARG A 119 10.52 8.73 -8.66
C ARG A 119 11.05 7.32 -8.94
N THR A 120 11.65 7.11 -10.10
CA THR A 120 12.23 5.83 -10.51
C THR A 120 13.72 5.97 -10.82
N SER A 121 14.46 4.86 -10.77
CA SER A 121 15.89 4.85 -11.12
C SER A 121 16.16 4.91 -12.62
N SER A 122 15.17 4.58 -13.45
CA SER A 122 15.22 4.60 -14.91
C SER A 122 13.81 4.67 -15.48
N VAL A 123 13.70 4.99 -16.77
CA VAL A 123 12.46 4.86 -17.56
C VAL A 123 12.30 3.47 -18.18
N ASP A 124 13.35 2.62 -18.20
CA ASP A 124 13.24 1.24 -18.67
C ASP A 124 12.31 0.42 -17.74
N TYR A 125 11.07 0.20 -18.19
CA TYR A 125 10.02 -0.41 -17.39
C TYR A 125 10.35 -1.83 -16.92
N LYS A 126 11.25 -2.55 -17.60
CA LYS A 126 11.64 -3.93 -17.23
C LYS A 126 12.62 -3.98 -16.07
N LEU A 127 13.43 -2.92 -15.90
CA LEU A 127 14.56 -2.89 -14.97
C LEU A 127 14.45 -1.77 -13.92
N LEU A 128 13.51 -0.85 -14.07
CA LEU A 128 13.39 0.27 -13.14
C LEU A 128 13.09 -0.19 -11.72
N THR A 129 13.64 0.55 -10.77
CA THR A 129 13.27 0.46 -9.36
C THR A 129 12.61 1.77 -8.96
N PHE A 130 11.69 1.69 -8.01
CA PHE A 130 11.11 2.87 -7.41
C PHE A 130 12.00 3.36 -6.28
N TYR A 131 12.18 4.68 -6.16
CA TYR A 131 12.84 5.23 -5.00
C TYR A 131 11.88 5.25 -3.81
N ALA A 132 12.39 4.96 -2.62
CA ALA A 132 11.66 5.09 -1.36
C ALA A 132 12.57 5.74 -0.31
N SER A 133 12.01 6.55 0.58
CA SER A 133 12.77 7.08 1.72
C SER A 133 13.25 5.93 2.60
N GLU A 134 14.48 6.00 3.10
CA GLU A 134 15.01 5.03 4.06
C GLU A 134 14.08 4.84 5.27
N SER A 135 13.40 5.90 5.68
CA SER A 135 12.44 5.88 6.77
C SER A 135 11.20 5.01 6.51
N MET A 136 10.96 4.60 5.26
CA MET A 136 9.88 3.68 4.88
C MET A 136 10.23 2.20 5.07
N ARG A 137 11.44 1.87 5.51
CA ARG A 137 11.79 0.47 5.83
C ARG A 137 10.82 -0.10 6.87
N ASP A 138 10.35 -1.31 6.63
CA ASP A 138 9.43 -2.05 7.48
C ASP A 138 8.04 -1.40 7.69
N LYS A 139 7.63 -0.53 6.76
CA LYS A 139 6.31 0.11 6.75
C LYS A 139 5.40 -0.47 5.67
N ASP A 140 4.09 -0.48 5.93
CA ASP A 140 3.09 -1.00 4.97
C ASP A 140 3.12 -0.26 3.62
N CYS A 141 3.50 1.02 3.62
CA CYS A 141 3.65 1.84 2.43
C CYS A 141 4.71 1.32 1.45
N LEU A 142 5.69 0.56 1.94
CA LEU A 142 6.72 -0.07 1.12
C LEU A 142 6.13 -1.18 0.24
N ALA A 143 5.15 -1.92 0.77
CA ALA A 143 4.46 -2.95 0.00
C ALA A 143 3.73 -2.35 -1.22
N GLU A 144 3.19 -1.14 -1.10
CA GLU A 144 2.53 -0.48 -2.22
C GLU A 144 3.52 -0.08 -3.32
N ILE A 145 4.73 0.38 -2.94
CA ILE A 145 5.81 0.64 -3.89
C ILE A 145 6.26 -0.63 -4.61
N VAL A 146 6.33 -1.76 -3.89
CA VAL A 146 6.61 -3.07 -4.49
C VAL A 146 5.52 -3.43 -5.50
N ALA A 147 4.24 -3.23 -5.17
CA ALA A 147 3.13 -3.50 -6.09
C ALA A 147 3.26 -2.68 -7.39
N LEU A 148 3.62 -1.38 -7.29
CA LEU A 148 3.87 -0.54 -8.45
C LEU A 148 5.01 -1.08 -9.33
N ALA A 149 6.11 -1.56 -8.74
CA ALA A 149 7.21 -2.16 -9.50
C ALA A 149 6.76 -3.36 -10.34
N TYR A 150 5.95 -4.25 -9.77
CA TYR A 150 5.40 -5.41 -10.49
C TYR A 150 4.36 -4.99 -11.54
N PHE A 151 3.48 -4.05 -11.22
CA PHE A 151 2.51 -3.49 -12.17
C PHE A 151 3.23 -2.95 -13.42
N VAL A 152 4.24 -2.11 -13.24
CA VAL A 152 4.98 -1.49 -14.35
C VAL A 152 5.79 -2.51 -15.15
N ARG A 153 6.48 -3.43 -14.47
CA ARG A 153 7.30 -4.47 -15.14
C ARG A 153 6.49 -5.45 -15.98
N THR A 154 5.20 -5.59 -15.66
CA THR A 154 4.26 -6.40 -16.43
C THR A 154 3.46 -5.58 -17.44
N ASP A 155 3.87 -4.36 -17.74
CA ASP A 155 3.18 -3.44 -18.65
C ASP A 155 1.71 -3.24 -18.25
N GLY A 156 1.45 -3.20 -16.94
CA GLY A 156 0.12 -3.03 -16.37
C GLY A 156 -0.78 -4.26 -16.42
N ASN A 157 -0.27 -5.44 -16.76
CA ASN A 157 -1.08 -6.68 -16.81
C ASN A 157 -1.44 -7.20 -15.41
N LEU A 158 -0.53 -7.11 -14.43
CA LEU A 158 -0.84 -7.47 -13.04
C LEU A 158 -1.55 -6.33 -12.32
N ARG A 159 -2.81 -6.52 -11.93
CA ARG A 159 -3.65 -5.48 -11.28
C ARG A 159 -4.28 -5.89 -9.96
N ASN A 160 -4.47 -7.19 -9.74
CA ASN A 160 -5.24 -7.74 -8.63
C ASN A 160 -4.40 -7.92 -7.36
N PHE A 161 -3.79 -6.83 -6.89
CA PHE A 161 -2.98 -6.83 -5.67
C PHE A 161 -3.86 -6.86 -4.42
N LYS A 162 -3.44 -7.61 -3.40
CA LYS A 162 -4.07 -7.68 -2.08
C LYS A 162 -3.00 -7.51 -1.02
N LEU A 163 -3.16 -6.50 -0.18
CA LEU A 163 -2.34 -6.28 1.01
C LEU A 163 -3.13 -6.75 2.22
N ASP A 164 -2.64 -7.79 2.90
CA ASP A 164 -3.25 -8.31 4.13
C ASP A 164 -2.15 -8.56 5.17
N ASN A 165 -2.32 -7.96 6.37
CA ASN A 165 -1.37 -8.08 7.49
C ASN A 165 0.11 -7.89 7.10
N GLY A 166 0.41 -6.87 6.29
CA GLY A 166 1.77 -6.58 5.82
C GLY A 166 2.29 -7.53 4.73
N THR A 167 1.46 -8.44 4.22
CA THR A 167 1.78 -9.35 3.12
C THR A 167 1.11 -8.87 1.84
N LEU A 168 1.91 -8.60 0.80
CA LEU A 168 1.40 -8.30 -0.54
C LEU A 168 1.30 -9.59 -1.35
N THR A 169 0.12 -9.86 -1.89
CA THR A 169 -0.12 -10.95 -2.84
C THR A 169 -0.75 -10.43 -4.12
N VAL A 170 -0.58 -11.16 -5.22
CA VAL A 170 -1.26 -10.91 -6.49
C VAL A 170 -1.81 -12.22 -7.05
N ASP A 171 -2.99 -12.15 -7.67
CA ASP A 171 -3.51 -13.26 -8.49
C ASP A 171 -2.97 -13.11 -9.92
N ASN A 172 -2.25 -14.13 -10.39
CA ASN A 172 -1.74 -14.25 -11.75
C ASN A 172 -2.25 -15.57 -12.34
N ASP A 173 -3.21 -15.50 -13.26
CA ASP A 173 -3.84 -16.65 -13.92
C ASP A 173 -4.32 -17.75 -12.94
N GLY A 174 -4.98 -17.35 -11.85
CA GLY A 174 -5.53 -18.25 -10.84
C GLY A 174 -4.50 -18.81 -9.86
N LYS A 175 -3.25 -18.33 -9.92
CA LYS A 175 -2.20 -18.61 -8.93
C LYS A 175 -1.97 -17.38 -8.07
N GLN A 176 -2.05 -17.57 -6.75
CA GLN A 176 -1.67 -16.54 -5.80
C GLN A 176 -0.15 -16.54 -5.61
N LEU A 177 0.48 -15.40 -5.88
CA LEU A 177 1.91 -15.16 -5.68
C LEU A 177 2.11 -14.18 -4.53
N THR A 178 3.05 -14.45 -3.63
CA THR A 178 3.47 -13.52 -2.58
C THR A 178 4.61 -12.66 -3.10
N LEU A 179 4.44 -11.34 -3.03
CA LEU A 179 5.40 -10.36 -3.54
C LEU A 179 6.14 -9.61 -2.43
N TYR A 180 5.55 -9.52 -1.23
CA TYR A 180 6.15 -8.90 -0.05
C TYR A 180 5.59 -9.54 1.23
N PRO A 181 6.37 -9.72 2.31
CA PRO A 181 7.81 -9.46 2.40
C PRO A 181 8.64 -10.42 1.53
N THR A 182 9.78 -9.95 1.04
CA THR A 182 10.71 -10.74 0.20
C THR A 182 12.14 -10.25 0.39
N ASP A 183 13.10 -11.18 0.37
CA ASP A 183 14.54 -10.87 0.43
C ASP A 183 15.03 -10.14 -0.84
N ARG A 184 14.20 -10.12 -1.89
CA ARG A 184 14.47 -9.48 -3.19
C ARG A 184 13.96 -8.04 -3.28
N ILE A 185 13.74 -7.37 -2.15
CA ILE A 185 13.19 -6.01 -2.17
C ILE A 185 14.06 -5.02 -2.94
N ASN A 186 15.38 -5.19 -2.90
CA ASN A 186 16.32 -4.33 -3.62
C ASN A 186 16.24 -4.48 -5.15
N GLU A 187 15.53 -5.50 -5.67
CA GLU A 187 15.22 -5.62 -7.09
C GLU A 187 14.08 -4.70 -7.51
N THR A 188 13.25 -4.21 -6.59
CA THR A 188 12.04 -3.40 -6.87
C THR A 188 12.14 -1.98 -6.31
N VAL A 189 12.85 -1.81 -5.20
CA VAL A 189 12.97 -0.55 -4.47
C VAL A 189 14.44 -0.17 -4.33
N THR A 190 14.74 1.12 -4.48
CA THR A 190 16.03 1.71 -4.10
C THR A 190 15.81 2.71 -2.99
N PHE A 191 16.41 2.45 -1.83
CA PHE A 191 16.27 3.35 -0.69
C PHE A 191 17.15 4.59 -0.86
N VAL A 192 16.59 5.75 -0.55
CA VAL A 192 17.31 7.04 -0.56
C VAL A 192 17.31 7.68 0.81
N ASN A 193 18.40 8.38 1.12
CA ASN A 193 18.49 9.20 2.32
C ASN A 193 17.73 10.52 2.14
N ILE A 194 17.72 11.35 3.20
CA ILE A 194 17.07 12.67 3.18
C ILE A 194 17.62 13.62 2.09
N ASP A 195 18.86 13.41 1.63
CA ASP A 195 19.49 14.21 0.58
C ASP A 195 19.10 13.72 -0.84
N GLY A 196 18.39 12.60 -0.92
CA GLY A 196 18.00 11.93 -2.16
C GLY A 196 19.10 11.04 -2.76
N LYS A 197 20.14 10.69 -1.98
CA LYS A 197 21.21 9.77 -2.40
C LYS A 197 20.82 8.32 -2.10
N ALA A 198 21.07 7.42 -3.05
CA ALA A 198 20.80 5.99 -2.90
C ALA A 198 21.73 5.35 -1.83
N ILE A 199 21.16 4.52 -0.97
CA ILE A 199 21.85 3.87 0.16
C ILE A 199 22.09 2.38 -0.14
N ASP A 200 21.07 1.68 -0.64
CA ASP A 200 21.14 0.27 -1.03
C ASP A 200 20.69 0.13 -2.48
N SER A 201 21.64 0.12 -3.41
CA SER A 201 21.37 -0.24 -4.80
C SER A 201 21.83 -1.67 -5.03
N ALA A 202 20.93 -2.59 -5.37
CA ALA A 202 21.31 -3.93 -5.80
C ALA A 202 22.29 -3.85 -6.98
N LYS A 203 23.36 -4.65 -6.92
CA LYS A 203 24.35 -4.76 -8.02
C LYS A 203 23.83 -5.55 -9.23
N SER A 204 22.77 -6.33 -9.05
CA SER A 204 22.07 -7.08 -10.10
C SER A 204 20.62 -6.65 -10.11
N LYS A 205 20.15 -6.10 -11.23
CA LYS A 205 18.72 -5.83 -11.46
C LYS A 205 18.24 -6.91 -12.42
N ASP A 206 17.74 -8.01 -11.87
CA ASP A 206 17.22 -9.09 -12.68
C ASP A 206 15.82 -8.71 -13.20
N VAL A 207 15.51 -9.15 -14.43
CA VAL A 207 14.15 -9.01 -14.97
C VAL A 207 13.24 -9.92 -14.16
N ILE A 208 12.22 -9.34 -13.53
CA ILE A 208 11.18 -10.14 -12.86
C ILE A 208 10.35 -10.79 -13.96
N ILE A 209 10.67 -12.04 -14.29
CA ILE A 209 9.90 -12.88 -15.22
C ILE A 209 9.15 -13.90 -14.37
N ASP A 210 7.85 -13.66 -14.13
CA ASP A 210 6.80 -14.58 -13.61
C ASP A 210 7.10 -15.51 -12.40
N GLY A 211 8.31 -15.45 -11.84
CA GLY A 211 8.83 -16.37 -10.85
C GLY A 211 8.54 -15.88 -9.44
N GLY A 212 7.27 -15.79 -9.08
CA GLY A 212 6.90 -15.67 -7.67
C GLY A 212 7.42 -16.88 -6.89
N THR A 213 8.07 -16.64 -5.76
CA THR A 213 8.47 -17.70 -4.84
C THR A 213 7.22 -18.41 -4.32
N ARG A 214 7.22 -19.74 -4.41
CA ARG A 214 6.17 -20.61 -3.87
C ARG A 214 6.18 -20.49 -2.35
N SER A 215 5.23 -19.77 -1.77
CA SER A 215 5.05 -19.74 -0.32
C SER A 215 4.56 -21.11 0.16
N GLU A 216 5.37 -21.77 0.97
CA GLU A 216 4.85 -22.68 1.99
C GLU A 216 4.06 -21.82 2.98
N ARG A 217 2.77 -22.13 3.15
CA ARG A 217 1.91 -21.44 4.12
C ARG A 217 2.52 -21.59 5.51
N GLY A 218 3.11 -20.52 6.03
CA GLY A 218 3.33 -20.38 7.46
C GLY A 218 1.96 -20.35 8.13
N TYR A 219 1.69 -21.31 9.02
CA TYR A 219 0.44 -21.37 9.76
C TYR A 219 0.29 -20.09 10.62
N ASP A 220 -0.76 -19.30 10.34
CA ASP A 220 -1.11 -18.14 11.15
C ASP A 220 -1.84 -18.60 12.42
N PHE A 221 -1.13 -18.56 13.55
CA PHE A 221 -1.65 -18.94 14.86
C PHE A 221 -2.50 -17.83 15.51
N ARG A 222 -2.68 -16.65 14.88
CA ARG A 222 -3.43 -15.53 15.47
C ARG A 222 -4.91 -15.85 15.66
N TRP A 223 -5.53 -16.60 14.73
CA TRP A 223 -6.87 -17.17 14.93
C TRP A 223 -6.93 -17.95 16.24
N ILE A 224 -5.92 -18.80 16.51
CA ILE A 224 -5.91 -19.70 17.67
C ILE A 224 -5.79 -18.88 18.96
N ILE A 225 -5.01 -17.79 18.94
CA ILE A 225 -4.92 -16.85 20.06
C ILE A 225 -6.27 -16.13 20.26
N CYS A 226 -6.93 -15.66 19.21
CA CYS A 226 -8.25 -15.02 19.30
C CYS A 226 -9.32 -15.98 19.87
N PHE A 227 -9.35 -17.24 19.40
CA PHE A 227 -10.24 -18.26 19.96
C PHE A 227 -9.91 -18.56 21.43
N GLY A 228 -8.63 -18.63 21.79
CA GLY A 228 -8.19 -18.81 23.17
C GLY A 228 -8.70 -17.70 24.09
N VAL A 229 -8.58 -16.43 23.66
CA VAL A 229 -9.06 -15.27 24.43
C VAL A 229 -10.59 -15.29 24.57
N ILE A 230 -11.32 -15.65 23.52
CA ILE A 230 -12.79 -15.75 23.55
C ILE A 230 -13.25 -16.87 24.51
N VAL A 231 -12.60 -18.03 24.47
CA VAL A 231 -12.96 -19.16 25.35
C VAL A 231 -12.64 -18.83 26.81
N ILE A 232 -11.48 -18.24 27.10
CA ILE A 232 -11.09 -17.85 28.47
C ILE A 232 -12.05 -16.81 29.03
N SER A 233 -12.44 -15.81 28.23
CA SER A 233 -13.38 -14.76 28.64
C SER A 233 -14.82 -15.28 28.83
N ALA A 234 -15.26 -16.25 28.02
CA ALA A 234 -16.52 -16.95 28.23
C ALA A 234 -16.53 -17.76 29.54
N LEU A 235 -15.44 -18.48 29.83
CA LEU A 235 -15.30 -19.29 31.05
C LEU A 235 -15.25 -18.41 32.32
N THR A 236 -14.49 -17.31 32.30
CA THR A 236 -14.47 -16.36 33.42
C THR A 236 -15.82 -15.66 33.60
N GLY A 237 -16.50 -15.28 32.51
CA GLY A 237 -17.86 -14.74 32.57
C GLY A 237 -18.87 -15.69 33.20
N ALA A 238 -18.84 -16.97 32.83
CA ALA A 238 -19.69 -18.01 33.39
C ALA A 238 -19.42 -18.23 34.90
N PHE A 239 -18.14 -18.25 35.29
CA PHE A 239 -17.73 -18.41 36.69
C PHE A 239 -18.20 -17.26 37.59
N VAL A 240 -18.10 -16.02 37.10
CA VAL A 240 -18.58 -14.83 37.84
C VAL A 240 -20.11 -14.85 37.97
N LEU A 241 -20.83 -15.23 36.90
CA LEU A 241 -22.28 -15.34 36.94
C LEU A 241 -22.75 -16.43 37.92
N TYR A 242 -22.13 -17.60 37.88
CA TYR A 242 -22.41 -18.71 38.81
C TYR A 242 -22.25 -18.29 40.28
N ASN A 243 -21.15 -17.63 40.61
CA ASN A 243 -20.90 -17.16 41.97
C ASN A 243 -21.81 -16.00 42.40
N SER A 244 -22.29 -15.17 41.46
CA SER A 244 -23.24 -14.10 41.76
C SER A 244 -24.65 -14.64 42.05
N ASN A 245 -25.10 -15.66 41.32
CA ASN A 245 -26.41 -16.29 41.51
C ASN A 245 -26.48 -17.11 42.81
N GLY A 246 -25.35 -17.70 43.23
CA GLY A 246 -25.25 -18.43 44.49
C GLY A 246 -25.35 -17.54 45.75
N ARG A 247 -25.04 -16.24 45.66
CA ARG A 247 -25.17 -15.29 46.78
C ARG A 247 -26.60 -14.81 46.98
N ASP A 248 -27.36 -14.61 45.90
CA ASP A 248 -28.75 -14.14 46.00
C ASP A 248 -29.65 -15.18 46.68
N GLN A 249 -29.48 -16.47 46.38
CA GLN A 249 -30.27 -17.53 47.01
C GLN A 249 -30.05 -17.65 48.53
N ARG A 250 -28.85 -17.34 49.04
CA ARG A 250 -28.56 -17.34 50.47
C ARG A 250 -29.24 -16.17 51.20
N SER A 251 -29.37 -15.02 50.55
CA SER A 251 -30.05 -13.85 51.15
C SER A 251 -31.57 -14.04 51.27
N THR A 252 -32.19 -14.76 50.33
CA THR A 252 -33.63 -15.07 50.37
C THR A 252 -33.99 -16.15 51.38
N ARG A 253 -33.06 -17.04 51.75
CA ARG A 253 -33.29 -18.04 52.82
C ARG A 253 -33.20 -17.42 54.22
N ALA A 254 -32.30 -16.46 54.43
CA ALA A 254 -32.13 -15.80 55.72
C ALA A 254 -33.26 -14.82 56.12
N LYS A 255 -34.23 -14.55 55.23
CA LYS A 255 -35.42 -13.72 55.52
C LYS A 255 -36.70 -14.55 55.77
N LYS A 256 -36.60 -15.88 55.76
CA LYS A 256 -37.73 -16.80 55.93
C LYS A 256 -37.67 -17.63 57.22
N GLU A 257 -36.71 -17.36 58.10
CA GLU A 257 -36.66 -17.89 59.47
C GLU A 257 -36.96 -16.78 60.47
#